data_AF-A0A3A8IVC1-F1
#
_entry.id   AF-A0A3A8IVC1-F1
#
_cell.length_a   1.000
_cell.length_b   1.000
_cell.length_c   1.000
_cell.angle_alpha   90.00
_cell.angle_beta   90.00
_cell.angle_gamma   90.00
#
_symmetry.space_group_name_H-M   'P 1'
#
loop_
_entity.id
_entity.type
_entity.pdbx_description
1 polymer ?
#
loop_
_entity_poly.entity_id
_entity_poly.type
_entity_poly.pdbx_seq_one_letter_code
_entity_poly.pdbx_strand_id
1 'polypeptide(L)'
;MAARDIPDSGQQIGSPTQRRMAVPLDERRRMRHESRTSQTYKAFLKYLRDVGQFESEQAAQQAAFSVLCVLEQRLFGEEDNDLEAQLPHKLRELLVRCDRHESGPPPHKFGREEMLAMVATDLAVDADDAESIVRAVFSAVQAQISQGESDDIAGELPTDIRELWARPT
;
A
#
# COMPACT_ATOMS: atom_id res chain seq x y z
N MET A 1 80.54 -25.48 27.26
CA MET A 1 79.49 -25.59 28.30
C MET A 1 78.93 -24.20 28.48
N ALA A 2 77.84 -23.85 27.76
CA ALA A 2 76.43 -24.10 28.09
C ALA A 2 75.92 -23.05 29.11
N ALA A 3 74.78 -22.38 28.97
CA ALA A 3 73.76 -22.32 27.93
C ALA A 3 73.01 -20.98 28.07
N ARG A 4 72.38 -20.55 26.98
CA ARG A 4 71.46 -19.41 26.91
C ARG A 4 70.11 -19.82 27.48
N ASP A 5 69.51 -18.99 28.32
CA ASP A 5 68.09 -19.08 28.67
C ASP A 5 67.37 -17.83 28.13
N ILE A 6 66.52 -18.05 27.13
CA ILE A 6 65.55 -17.12 26.58
C ILE A 6 64.20 -17.56 27.14
N PRO A 7 63.42 -16.71 27.82
CA PRO A 7 62.00 -16.96 27.99
C PRO A 7 61.22 -16.48 26.76
N ASP A 8 60.39 -17.43 26.31
CA ASP A 8 59.48 -17.45 25.18
C ASP A 8 58.19 -16.63 25.41
N SER A 9 57.72 -16.03 24.33
CA SER A 9 56.35 -15.66 23.94
C SER A 9 55.28 -15.34 25.00
N GLY A 10 54.81 -14.09 24.94
CA GLY A 10 53.55 -13.63 25.55
C GLY A 10 52.71 -12.83 24.55
N GLN A 11 52.01 -13.57 23.69
CA GLN A 11 50.74 -13.30 23.01
C GLN A 11 50.24 -11.84 22.87
N GLN A 12 49.90 -11.52 21.62
CA GLN A 12 49.15 -10.37 21.12
C GLN A 12 47.92 -9.99 21.96
N ILE A 13 47.79 -8.69 22.27
CA ILE A 13 46.48 -8.09 22.59
C ILE A 13 45.98 -7.44 21.31
N GLY A 14 45.28 -8.24 20.52
CA GLY A 14 44.51 -7.76 19.37
C GLY A 14 43.52 -6.71 19.83
N SER A 15 43.50 -5.59 19.11
CA SER A 15 42.44 -4.58 19.18
C SER A 15 41.08 -5.27 19.09
N PRO A 16 40.07 -4.90 19.91
CA PRO A 16 38.73 -5.40 19.69
C PRO A 16 38.24 -4.71 18.42
N THR A 17 38.50 -5.34 17.27
CA THR A 17 37.74 -5.07 16.06
C THR A 17 36.33 -5.47 16.43
N GLN A 18 35.53 -4.47 16.79
CA GLN A 18 34.11 -4.62 17.03
C GLN A 18 33.57 -5.24 15.75
N ARG A 19 33.40 -6.57 15.76
CA ARG A 19 32.68 -7.32 14.73
C ARG A 19 31.35 -6.59 14.61
N ARG A 20 31.20 -5.74 13.60
CA ARG A 20 29.90 -5.23 13.18
C ARG A 20 29.07 -6.49 12.98
N MET A 21 28.21 -6.81 13.94
CA MET A 21 27.38 -8.01 13.87
C MET A 21 26.59 -7.86 12.58
N ALA A 22 26.86 -8.75 11.62
CA ALA A 22 26.16 -8.72 10.35
C ALA A 22 24.68 -8.94 10.67
N VAL A 23 23.84 -7.98 10.28
CA VAL A 23 22.39 -8.04 10.45
C VAL A 23 21.91 -9.45 10.04
N PRO A 24 21.18 -10.19 10.91
CA PRO A 24 20.62 -11.49 10.58
C PRO A 24 19.89 -11.50 9.22
N LEU A 25 19.91 -12.63 8.52
CA LEU A 25 19.33 -12.72 7.18
C LEU A 25 17.83 -12.38 7.18
N ASP A 26 17.09 -12.77 8.21
CA ASP A 26 15.66 -12.49 8.35
C ASP A 26 15.39 -10.99 8.56
N GLU A 27 16.22 -10.32 9.36
CA GLU A 27 16.13 -8.87 9.54
C GLU A 27 16.45 -8.15 8.23
N ARG A 28 17.48 -8.57 7.48
CA ARG A 28 17.74 -8.04 6.13
C ARG A 28 16.59 -8.28 5.15
N ARG A 29 15.89 -9.43 5.24
CA ARG A 29 14.71 -9.71 4.40
C ARG A 29 13.55 -8.78 4.76
N ARG A 30 13.26 -8.58 6.06
CA ARG A 30 12.23 -7.65 6.55
C ARG A 30 12.52 -6.21 6.13
N MET A 31 13.73 -5.72 6.36
CA MET A 31 14.14 -4.37 5.94
C MET A 31 13.98 -4.13 4.43
N ARG A 32 14.36 -5.12 3.59
CA ARG A 32 14.16 -5.02 2.14
C ARG A 32 12.68 -5.01 1.76
N HIS A 33 11.86 -5.82 2.41
CA HIS A 33 10.42 -5.84 2.19
C HIS A 33 9.81 -4.48 2.57
N GLU A 34 10.08 -3.98 3.78
CA GLU A 34 9.61 -2.67 4.25
C GLU A 34 10.07 -1.52 3.35
N SER A 35 11.33 -1.54 2.91
CA SER A 35 11.87 -0.55 1.99
C SER A 35 11.17 -0.58 0.63
N ARG A 36 10.89 -1.76 0.08
CA ARG A 36 10.14 -1.91 -1.17
C ARG A 36 8.71 -1.40 -1.00
N THR A 37 8.01 -1.84 0.04
CA THR A 37 6.65 -1.39 0.33
C THR A 37 6.57 0.13 0.49
N SER A 38 7.53 0.74 1.18
CA SER A 38 7.60 2.19 1.35
C SER A 38 7.86 2.92 0.03
N GLN A 39 8.68 2.36 -0.86
CA GLN A 39 8.92 2.91 -2.19
C GLN A 39 7.69 2.80 -3.08
N THR A 40 7.00 1.66 -3.07
CA THR A 40 5.75 1.45 -3.81
C THR A 40 4.68 2.44 -3.36
N TYR A 41 4.51 2.63 -2.05
CA TYR A 41 3.56 3.60 -1.50
C TYR A 41 3.86 5.04 -1.95
N LYS A 42 5.14 5.44 -1.92
CA LYS A 42 5.56 6.75 -2.42
C LYS A 42 5.32 6.91 -3.92
N ALA A 43 5.59 5.86 -4.71
CA ALA A 43 5.32 5.87 -6.14
C ALA A 43 3.82 5.99 -6.44
N PHE A 44 3.00 5.24 -5.69
CA PHE A 44 1.54 5.33 -5.74
C PHE A 44 1.05 6.75 -5.45
N LEU A 45 1.41 7.34 -4.29
CA LEU A 45 0.95 8.68 -3.92
C LEU A 45 1.44 9.75 -4.91
N LYS A 46 2.68 9.62 -5.40
CA LYS A 46 3.20 10.51 -6.42
C LYS A 46 2.37 10.43 -7.70
N TYR A 47 2.15 9.24 -8.21
CA TYR A 47 1.35 9.04 -9.42
C TYR A 47 -0.08 9.54 -9.22
N LEU A 48 -0.72 9.21 -8.09
CA LEU A 48 -2.07 9.67 -7.74
C LEU A 48 -2.16 11.20 -7.72
N ARG A 49 -1.21 11.87 -7.08
CA ARG A 49 -1.15 13.33 -7.04
C ARG A 49 -1.06 13.92 -8.45
N ASP A 50 -0.25 13.32 -9.31
CA ASP A 50 -0.03 13.81 -10.66
C ASP A 50 -1.27 13.58 -11.56
N VAL A 51 -1.94 12.42 -11.47
CA VAL A 51 -3.13 12.13 -12.30
C VAL A 51 -4.42 12.75 -11.77
N GLY A 52 -4.57 12.86 -10.46
CA GLY A 52 -5.74 13.48 -9.81
C GLY A 52 -5.57 14.97 -9.52
N GLN A 53 -4.44 15.57 -9.93
CA GLN A 53 -4.12 16.99 -9.75
C GLN A 53 -4.28 17.49 -8.31
N PHE A 54 -4.00 16.64 -7.32
CA PHE A 54 -4.14 16.98 -5.91
C PHE A 54 -3.10 18.03 -5.48
N GLU A 55 -3.54 19.02 -4.70
CA GLU A 55 -2.69 20.13 -4.24
C GLU A 55 -1.57 19.69 -3.27
N SER A 56 -1.76 18.54 -2.60
CA SER A 56 -0.80 18.02 -1.64
C SER A 56 -0.77 16.49 -1.59
N GLU A 57 0.32 15.94 -1.09
CA GLU A 57 0.43 14.49 -0.82
C GLU A 57 -0.61 14.04 0.22
N GLN A 58 -0.94 14.90 1.19
CA GLN A 58 -1.94 14.60 2.20
C GLN A 58 -3.36 14.55 1.60
N ALA A 59 -3.69 15.43 0.66
CA ALA A 59 -4.95 15.38 -0.07
C ALA A 59 -5.06 14.09 -0.92
N ALA A 60 -3.98 13.74 -1.65
CA ALA A 60 -3.93 12.48 -2.40
C ALA A 60 -4.07 11.26 -1.48
N GLN A 61 -3.44 11.27 -0.30
CA GLN A 61 -3.55 10.20 0.69
C GLN A 61 -4.99 10.09 1.24
N GLN A 62 -5.65 11.21 1.54
CA GLN A 62 -7.03 11.20 2.01
C GLN A 62 -8.00 10.66 0.95
N ALA A 63 -7.82 11.07 -0.31
CA ALA A 63 -8.57 10.57 -1.44
C ALA A 63 -8.37 9.05 -1.63
N ALA A 64 -7.11 8.59 -1.61
CA ALA A 64 -6.80 7.17 -1.66
C ALA A 64 -7.48 6.39 -0.54
N PHE A 65 -7.41 6.90 0.69
CA PHE A 65 -8.01 6.26 1.86
C PHE A 65 -9.53 6.11 1.73
N SER A 66 -10.25 7.18 1.38
CA SER A 66 -11.71 7.13 1.20
C SER A 66 -12.11 6.14 0.08
N VAL A 67 -11.50 6.26 -1.10
CA VAL A 67 -11.86 5.42 -2.24
C VAL A 67 -11.53 3.94 -2.00
N LEU A 68 -10.35 3.64 -1.46
CA LEU A 68 -9.94 2.27 -1.17
C LEU A 68 -10.83 1.63 -0.09
N CYS A 69 -11.22 2.39 0.93
CA CYS A 69 -12.15 1.89 1.94
C CYS A 69 -13.53 1.57 1.34
N VAL A 70 -14.08 2.45 0.49
CA VAL A 70 -15.35 2.17 -0.19
C VAL A 70 -15.24 0.98 -1.13
N LEU A 71 -14.14 0.87 -1.89
CA LEU A 71 -13.89 -0.29 -2.76
C LEU A 71 -13.84 -1.59 -1.97
N GLU A 72 -13.16 -1.59 -0.82
CA GLU A 72 -13.08 -2.72 0.08
C GLU A 72 -14.46 -3.18 0.56
N GLN A 73 -15.29 -2.26 1.04
CA GLN A 73 -16.67 -2.59 1.43
C GLN A 73 -17.48 -3.23 0.33
N ARG A 74 -17.25 -2.81 -0.92
CA ARG A 74 -17.94 -3.39 -2.06
C ARG A 74 -17.51 -4.83 -2.33
N LEU A 75 -16.24 -5.15 -2.13
CA LEU A 75 -15.65 -6.46 -2.42
C LEU A 75 -15.86 -7.46 -1.28
N PHE A 76 -15.78 -7.03 -0.01
CA PHE A 76 -16.02 -7.88 1.16
C PHE A 76 -17.46 -8.41 1.28
N GLY A 77 -18.39 -7.91 0.47
CA GLY A 77 -19.72 -8.50 0.32
C GLY A 77 -19.75 -9.80 -0.50
N GLU A 78 -18.65 -10.18 -1.14
CA GLU A 78 -18.50 -11.42 -1.93
C GLU A 78 -17.36 -12.24 -1.32
N GLU A 79 -17.65 -13.44 -0.80
CA GLU A 79 -16.79 -14.22 0.13
C GLU A 79 -15.42 -14.68 -0.44
N ASP A 80 -15.11 -14.45 -1.72
CA ASP A 80 -14.05 -15.19 -2.41
C ASP A 80 -12.86 -14.36 -2.94
N ASN A 81 -12.86 -13.01 -2.86
CA ASN A 81 -11.75 -12.19 -3.37
C ASN A 81 -11.26 -11.13 -2.37
N ASP A 82 -10.17 -11.45 -1.67
CA ASP A 82 -9.49 -10.52 -0.77
C ASP A 82 -8.59 -9.55 -1.55
N LEU A 83 -9.15 -8.39 -1.93
CA LEU A 83 -8.39 -7.27 -2.51
C LEU A 83 -7.19 -6.90 -1.63
N GLU A 84 -7.31 -7.01 -0.30
CA GLU A 84 -6.26 -6.68 0.64
C GLU A 84 -4.99 -7.48 0.32
N ALA A 85 -5.14 -8.79 0.07
CA ALA A 85 -4.04 -9.70 -0.22
C ALA A 85 -3.21 -9.31 -1.47
N GLN A 86 -3.81 -8.62 -2.43
CA GLN A 86 -3.16 -8.18 -3.67
C GLN A 86 -2.42 -6.85 -3.52
N LEU A 87 -2.64 -6.12 -2.42
CA LEU A 87 -2.05 -4.80 -2.22
C LEU A 87 -0.72 -4.84 -1.45
N PRO A 88 0.26 -3.99 -1.87
CA PRO A 88 1.41 -3.65 -1.05
C PRO A 88 1.01 -3.30 0.39
N HIS A 89 1.77 -3.78 1.38
CA HIS A 89 1.42 -3.64 2.80
C HIS A 89 1.06 -2.22 3.26
N LYS A 90 1.71 -1.18 2.72
CA LYS A 90 1.39 0.22 3.03
C LYS A 90 0.04 0.69 2.48
N LEU A 91 -0.45 0.09 1.39
CA LEU A 91 -1.81 0.32 0.88
C LEU A 91 -2.83 -0.44 1.72
N ARG A 92 -2.50 -1.67 2.16
CA ARG A 92 -3.32 -2.41 3.14
C ARG A 92 -3.47 -1.66 4.47
N GLU A 93 -2.43 -0.97 4.92
CA GLU A 93 -2.51 -0.11 6.11
C GLU A 93 -3.58 1.00 5.97
N LEU A 94 -3.95 1.42 4.74
CA LEU A 94 -5.06 2.35 4.52
C LEU A 94 -6.42 1.67 4.70
N LEU A 95 -6.54 0.41 4.28
CA LEU A 95 -7.76 -0.41 4.42
C LEU A 95 -8.08 -0.73 5.89
N VAL A 96 -7.07 -1.24 6.62
CA VAL A 96 -7.18 -1.61 8.05
C VAL A 96 -7.51 -0.42 8.96
N ARG A 97 -7.16 0.81 8.56
CA ARG A 97 -7.39 2.02 9.36
C ARG A 97 -8.73 2.69 9.11
N CYS A 98 -9.61 2.11 8.30
CA CYS A 98 -10.88 2.74 7.99
C CYS A 98 -11.92 2.55 9.10
N ASP A 99 -12.33 3.65 9.74
CA ASP A 99 -13.40 3.67 10.76
C ASP A 99 -14.72 3.05 10.26
N ARG A 100 -14.93 3.05 8.93
CA ARG A 100 -16.11 2.48 8.28
C ARG A 100 -16.21 0.96 8.46
N HIS A 101 -15.11 0.25 8.71
CA HIS A 101 -15.10 -1.18 9.00
C HIS A 101 -15.32 -1.50 10.50
N GLU A 102 -14.97 -0.58 11.39
CA GLU A 102 -15.12 -0.79 12.84
C GLU A 102 -16.46 -0.27 13.40
N SER A 103 -16.97 0.83 12.86
CA SER A 103 -18.14 1.56 13.40
C SER A 103 -19.23 1.86 12.35
N GLY A 104 -18.99 1.51 11.08
CA GLY A 104 -19.92 1.76 9.98
C GLY A 104 -21.02 0.70 9.84
N PRO A 105 -21.99 0.91 8.94
CA PRO A 105 -22.92 -0.15 8.54
C PRO A 105 -22.13 -1.35 7.98
N PRO A 106 -22.64 -2.58 8.17
CA PRO A 106 -21.99 -3.78 7.63
C PRO A 106 -21.84 -3.66 6.10
N PRO A 107 -20.82 -4.28 5.50
CA PRO A 107 -20.65 -4.31 4.04
C PRO A 107 -21.96 -4.73 3.37
N HIS A 108 -22.43 -3.92 2.42
CA HIS A 108 -23.62 -4.20 1.62
C HIS A 108 -23.34 -3.98 0.14
N LYS A 109 -24.19 -4.54 -0.72
CA LYS A 109 -24.06 -4.36 -2.17
C LYS A 109 -24.55 -2.97 -2.55
N PHE A 110 -23.70 -2.22 -3.25
CA PHE A 110 -24.02 -0.93 -3.82
C PHE A 110 -23.39 -0.75 -5.21
N GLY A 111 -23.89 0.24 -5.94
CA GLY A 111 -23.46 0.60 -7.29
C GLY A 111 -22.64 1.89 -7.33
N ARG A 112 -22.41 2.39 -8.54
CA ARG A 112 -21.64 3.60 -8.85
C ARG A 112 -22.15 4.83 -8.09
N GLU A 113 -23.44 5.13 -8.17
CA GLU A 113 -23.99 6.36 -7.58
C GLU A 113 -23.72 6.45 -6.07
N GLU A 114 -23.90 5.34 -5.36
CA GLU A 114 -23.67 5.28 -3.92
C GLU A 114 -22.17 5.32 -3.59
N MET A 115 -21.32 4.66 -4.39
CA MET A 115 -19.87 4.79 -4.27
C MET A 115 -19.42 6.26 -4.38
N LEU A 116 -19.89 6.97 -5.42
CA LEU A 116 -19.58 8.37 -5.62
C LEU A 116 -20.12 9.24 -4.49
N ALA A 117 -21.34 9.00 -4.02
CA ALA A 117 -21.93 9.74 -2.90
C ALA A 117 -21.14 9.56 -1.58
N MET A 118 -20.66 8.34 -1.31
CA MET A 118 -19.84 8.06 -0.13
C MET A 118 -18.50 8.80 -0.21
N VAL A 119 -17.82 8.76 -1.35
CA VAL A 119 -16.54 9.46 -1.55
C VAL A 119 -16.73 10.98 -1.52
N ALA A 120 -17.78 11.50 -2.16
CA ALA A 120 -18.12 12.92 -2.11
C ALA A 120 -18.35 13.40 -0.67
N THR A 121 -19.04 12.60 0.13
CA THR A 121 -19.27 12.89 1.55
C THR A 121 -17.98 12.86 2.36
N ASP A 122 -17.15 11.84 2.18
CA ASP A 122 -15.90 11.66 2.93
C ASP A 122 -14.88 12.78 2.66
N LEU A 123 -14.88 13.31 1.44
CA LEU A 123 -13.93 14.34 0.99
C LEU A 123 -14.54 15.75 0.99
N ALA A 124 -15.83 15.89 1.28
CA ALA A 124 -16.59 17.13 1.21
C ALA A 124 -16.46 17.83 -0.17
N VAL A 125 -16.62 17.06 -1.25
CA VAL A 125 -16.58 17.51 -2.65
C VAL A 125 -17.92 17.25 -3.34
N ASP A 126 -18.10 17.77 -4.55
CA ASP A 126 -19.28 17.45 -5.37
C ASP A 126 -19.14 16.08 -6.08
N ALA A 127 -20.21 15.64 -6.73
CA ALA A 127 -20.26 14.33 -7.37
C ALA A 127 -19.34 14.21 -8.60
N ASP A 128 -19.15 15.30 -9.35
CA ASP A 128 -18.31 15.32 -10.55
C ASP A 128 -16.82 15.23 -10.16
N ASP A 129 -16.44 15.95 -9.10
CA ASP A 129 -15.12 15.86 -8.49
C ASP A 129 -14.89 14.47 -7.87
N ALA A 130 -15.89 13.90 -7.19
CA ALA A 130 -15.79 12.57 -6.61
C ALA A 130 -15.54 11.49 -7.68
N GLU A 131 -16.23 11.55 -8.82
CA GLU A 131 -15.97 10.62 -9.93
C GLU A 131 -14.53 10.76 -10.46
N SER A 132 -14.07 11.99 -10.65
CA SER A 132 -12.70 12.26 -11.11
C SER A 132 -11.67 11.71 -10.13
N ILE A 133 -11.90 11.87 -8.83
CA ILE A 133 -11.07 11.32 -7.75
C ILE A 133 -11.08 9.79 -7.76
N VAL A 134 -12.25 9.16 -7.85
CA VAL A 134 -12.36 7.69 -7.88
C VAL A 134 -11.59 7.11 -9.06
N ARG A 135 -11.75 7.70 -10.25
CA ARG A 135 -11.00 7.29 -11.45
C ARG A 135 -9.48 7.47 -11.28
N ALA A 136 -9.05 8.58 -10.68
CA ALA A 136 -7.64 8.84 -10.41
C ALA A 136 -7.04 7.79 -9.45
N VAL A 137 -7.75 7.45 -8.37
CA VAL A 137 -7.32 6.41 -7.42
C VAL A 137 -7.28 5.04 -8.08
N PHE A 138 -8.30 4.66 -8.84
CA PHE A 138 -8.32 3.38 -9.57
C PHE A 138 -7.17 3.28 -10.58
N SER A 139 -6.89 4.35 -11.33
CA SER A 139 -5.73 4.41 -12.21
C SER A 139 -4.41 4.24 -11.45
N ALA A 140 -4.29 4.87 -10.27
CA ALA A 140 -3.11 4.75 -9.43
C ALA A 140 -2.91 3.34 -8.87
N VAL A 141 -4.00 2.65 -8.49
CA VAL A 141 -3.95 1.24 -8.06
C VAL A 141 -3.52 0.34 -9.22
N GLN A 142 -4.14 0.48 -10.40
CA GLN A 142 -3.77 -0.28 -11.61
C GLN A 142 -2.30 -0.10 -12.00
N ALA A 143 -1.69 1.05 -11.70
CA ALA A 143 -0.27 1.28 -11.96
C ALA A 143 0.67 0.53 -10.99
N GLN A 144 0.16 0.00 -9.87
CA GLN A 144 0.95 -0.76 -8.88
C GLN A 144 0.79 -2.27 -8.98
N ILE A 145 -0.23 -2.76 -9.69
CA ILE A 145 -0.53 -4.18 -9.85
C ILE A 145 -0.35 -4.62 -11.30
N SER A 146 -0.27 -5.93 -11.53
CA SER A 146 -0.22 -6.50 -12.87
C SER A 146 -1.55 -6.37 -13.60
N GLN A 147 -1.53 -6.50 -14.93
CA GLN A 147 -2.75 -6.50 -15.73
C GLN A 147 -3.72 -7.62 -15.31
N GLY A 148 -3.19 -8.83 -15.03
CA GLY A 148 -4.02 -9.96 -14.59
C GLY A 148 -4.73 -9.66 -13.27
N GLU A 149 -4.02 -9.15 -12.26
CA GLU A 149 -4.63 -8.76 -10.98
C GLU A 149 -5.68 -7.64 -11.16
N SER A 150 -5.41 -6.69 -12.05
CA SER A 150 -6.37 -5.63 -12.39
C SER A 150 -7.63 -6.18 -13.07
N ASP A 151 -7.48 -7.18 -13.95
CA ASP A 151 -8.59 -7.84 -14.64
C ASP A 151 -9.42 -8.69 -13.65
N ASP A 152 -8.76 -9.36 -12.71
CA ASP A 152 -9.42 -10.12 -11.64
C ASP A 152 -10.26 -9.20 -10.76
N ILE A 153 -9.70 -8.08 -10.28
CA ILE A 153 -10.46 -7.07 -9.52
C ILE A 153 -11.63 -6.54 -10.34
N ALA A 154 -11.40 -6.21 -11.62
CA ALA A 154 -12.47 -5.75 -12.50
C ALA A 154 -13.59 -6.80 -12.58
N GLY A 155 -13.24 -8.09 -12.65
CA GLY A 155 -14.12 -9.26 -12.65
C GLY A 155 -15.18 -9.24 -11.54
N GLU A 156 -14.80 -8.81 -10.36
CA GLU A 156 -15.63 -8.78 -9.14
C GLU A 156 -16.50 -7.52 -9.03
N LEU A 157 -16.20 -6.49 -9.83
CA LEU A 157 -16.96 -5.24 -9.78
C LEU A 157 -18.27 -5.35 -10.57
N PRO A 158 -19.38 -4.77 -10.05
CA PRO A 158 -20.60 -4.64 -10.82
C PRO A 158 -20.35 -3.71 -12.03
N THR A 159 -21.13 -3.89 -13.09
CA THR A 159 -20.91 -3.25 -14.40
C THR A 159 -20.70 -1.73 -14.29
N ASP A 160 -21.50 -1.06 -13.48
CA ASP A 160 -21.48 0.40 -13.30
C ASP A 160 -20.22 0.91 -12.57
N ILE A 161 -19.71 0.18 -11.59
CA ILE A 161 -18.42 0.50 -10.94
C ILE A 161 -17.24 0.10 -11.84
N ARG A 162 -17.38 -0.98 -12.61
CA ARG A 162 -16.37 -1.40 -13.58
C ARG A 162 -16.09 -0.35 -14.64
N GLU A 163 -17.09 0.46 -15.02
CA GLU A 163 -16.91 1.62 -15.90
C GLU A 163 -16.05 2.73 -15.28
N LEU A 164 -16.03 2.86 -13.95
CA LEU A 164 -15.10 3.74 -13.24
C LEU A 164 -13.68 3.16 -13.24
N TRP A 165 -13.57 1.84 -13.08
CA TRP A 165 -12.30 1.11 -13.10
C TRP A 165 -11.65 1.09 -14.48
N ALA A 166 -12.43 0.97 -15.54
CA ALA A 166 -11.93 1.03 -16.89
C ALA A 166 -11.26 2.39 -17.15
N ARG A 167 -10.02 2.36 -17.66
CA ARG A 167 -9.38 3.58 -18.16
C ARG A 167 -10.17 4.10 -19.36
N PRO A 168 -10.53 5.40 -19.40
CA PRO A 168 -11.07 5.98 -20.63
C PRO A 168 -10.05 5.76 -21.76
N THR A 169 -10.55 5.29 -22.90
CA THR A 169 -9.75 5.06 -24.12
C THR A 169 -9.51 6.36 -24.87
#